data_AF-A0A4Q3VBK9-F1
#
_entry.id   AF-A0A4Q3VBK9-F1
#
_cell.length_a   1.000
_cell.length_b   1.000
_cell.length_c   1.000
_cell.angle_alpha   90.00
_cell.angle_beta   90.00
_cell.angle_gamma   90.00
#
_symmetry.space_group_name_H-M   'P 1'
#
loop_
_entity.id
_entity.type
_entity.pdbx_description
1 polymer ?
#
loop_
_entity_poly.entity_id
_entity_poly.type
_entity_poly.pdbx_seq_one_letter_code
_entity_poly.pdbx_strand_id
1 'polypeptide(L)' 'MIGPSFSVMSFNIRYGTAADGENRWEMRKPRTLGYLANARPTLLGLQEALDFQLDEIRDALSGY' A
#
# COMPACT_ATOMS: atom_id res chain seq x y z
N MET A 1 16.69 26.94 -11.14
CA MET A 1 16.72 25.47 -11.20
C MET A 1 15.54 24.94 -10.40
N ILE A 2 14.74 24.04 -10.96
CA ILE A 2 13.75 23.28 -10.19
C ILE A 2 14.48 22.01 -9.73
N GLY A 3 14.54 21.79 -8.42
CA GLY A 3 15.10 20.56 -7.85
C GLY A 3 14.22 19.34 -8.19
N PRO A 4 14.67 18.11 -7.87
CA PRO A 4 13.84 16.92 -8.05
C PRO A 4 12.52 17.07 -7.27
N SER A 5 11.41 16.72 -7.93
CA SER A 5 10.08 16.67 -7.31
C SER A 5 9.86 15.30 -6.68
N PHE A 6 9.35 15.28 -5.46
CA PHE A 6 9.03 14.07 -4.72
C PHE A 6 7.54 14.04 -4.41
N SER A 7 6.89 12.91 -4.71
CA SER A 7 5.52 12.63 -4.27
C SER A 7 5.58 11.80 -2.99
N VAL A 8 4.76 12.16 -2.01
CA VAL A 8 4.70 11.45 -0.72
C VAL A 8 3.27 11.02 -0.45
N MET A 9 3.10 9.85 0.18
CA MET A 9 1.81 9.32 0.56
C MET A 9 1.87 8.72 1.96
N SER A 10 0.86 9.01 2.78
CA SER A 10 0.58 8.26 4.02
C SER A 10 -0.75 7.55 3.83
N PHE A 11 -0.77 6.23 4.06
CA PHE A 11 -1.95 5.42 3.81
C PHE A 11 -2.09 4.29 4.83
N ASN A 12 -3.16 4.32 5.62
CA ASN A 12 -3.53 3.22 6.49
C ASN A 12 -4.25 2.15 5.67
N ILE A 13 -3.68 0.96 5.60
CA ILE A 13 -4.21 -0.14 4.78
C ILE A 13 -5.10 -1.11 5.55
N ARG A 14 -5.30 -0.87 6.86
CA ARG A 14 -6.05 -1.72 7.79
C ARG A 14 -5.46 -3.14 7.92
N TYR A 15 -5.12 -3.55 9.15
CA TYR A 15 -4.44 -4.83 9.39
C TYR A 15 -5.27 -6.01 8.91
N GLY A 16 -4.59 -6.97 8.27
CA GLY A 16 -5.26 -7.97 7.45
C GLY A 16 -5.92 -9.11 8.21
N THR A 17 -5.60 -9.27 9.51
CA THR A 17 -6.23 -10.26 10.39
C THR A 17 -7.53 -9.77 11.03
N ALA A 18 -8.00 -8.57 10.69
CA ALA A 18 -9.27 -8.05 11.17
C ALA A 18 -10.45 -8.88 10.66
N ALA A 19 -11.44 -9.12 11.53
CA ALA A 19 -12.70 -9.79 11.18
C ALA A 19 -13.65 -8.87 10.40
N ASP A 20 -13.16 -8.32 9.28
CA ASP A 20 -13.83 -7.25 8.52
C ASP A 20 -14.82 -7.78 7.46
N GLY A 21 -15.17 -9.07 7.47
CA GLY A 21 -16.18 -9.66 6.58
C GLY A 21 -15.87 -9.46 5.09
N GLU A 22 -16.76 -8.79 4.37
CA GLU A 22 -16.57 -8.42 2.95
C GLU A 22 -15.42 -7.43 2.74
N ASN A 23 -15.04 -6.70 3.79
CA ASN A 23 -13.92 -5.78 3.80
C ASN A 23 -12.63 -6.42 4.33
N ARG A 24 -12.53 -7.75 4.41
CA ARG A 24 -11.26 -8.41 4.77
C ARG A 24 -10.16 -8.13 3.74
N TRP A 25 -8.91 -8.29 4.17
CA TRP A 25 -7.76 -7.96 3.35
C TRP A 25 -7.73 -8.67 2.00
N GLU A 26 -8.09 -9.95 1.94
CA GLU A 26 -8.09 -10.73 0.69
C GLU A 26 -9.00 -10.11 -0.37
N MET A 27 -10.10 -9.48 0.05
CA MET A 27 -11.05 -8.79 -0.84
C MET A 27 -10.61 -7.38 -1.19
N ARG A 28 -9.93 -6.69 -0.27
CA ARG A 28 -9.43 -5.32 -0.50
C ARG A 28 -8.10 -5.27 -1.27
N LYS A 29 -7.27 -6.31 -1.15
CA LYS A 29 -5.90 -6.36 -1.66
C LYS A 29 -5.79 -5.93 -3.13
N PRO A 30 -6.56 -6.48 -4.09
CA PRO A 30 -6.44 -6.08 -5.50
C PRO A 30 -6.66 -4.57 -5.71
N ARG A 31 -7.64 -3.98 -5.02
CA ARG A 31 -7.94 -2.55 -5.10
C ARG A 31 -6.85 -1.70 -4.44
N THR A 32 -6.37 -2.11 -3.27
CA THR A 32 -5.28 -1.43 -2.55
C THR A 32 -4.01 -1.41 -3.41
N LEU A 33 -3.61 -2.57 -3.94
CA LEU A 33 -2.42 -2.69 -4.78
C LEU A 33 -2.55 -1.89 -6.08
N GLY A 34 -3.70 -1.96 -6.74
CA GLY A 34 -3.97 -1.16 -7.93
C GLY A 34 -3.91 0.35 -7.67
N TYR A 35 -4.40 0.81 -6.51
CA TYR A 35 -4.28 2.22 -6.12
C TYR A 35 -2.83 2.65 -5.91
N LEU A 36 -2.05 1.87 -5.16
CA LEU A 36 -0.64 2.17 -4.88
C LEU A 36 0.21 2.15 -6.17
N ALA A 37 -0.02 1.15 -7.05
CA ALA A 37 0.66 1.01 -8.32
C ALA A 37 0.34 2.14 -9.32
N ASN A 38 -0.85 2.74 -9.21
CA ASN A 38 -1.21 3.91 -10.02
C ASN A 38 -0.61 5.19 -9.43
N ALA A 39 -0.63 5.35 -8.11
CA ALA A 39 -0.17 6.56 -7.44
C ALA A 39 1.36 6.75 -7.50
N ARG A 40 2.12 5.64 -7.42
CA ARG A 40 3.60 5.61 -7.44
C ARG A 40 4.27 6.77 -6.67
N PRO A 41 3.97 6.94 -5.38
CA PRO A 41 4.61 7.99 -4.57
C PRO A 41 6.11 7.72 -4.42
N THR A 42 6.99 8.70 -4.47
CA THR A 42 8.41 8.47 -4.18
C THR A 42 8.65 7.93 -2.76
N LEU A 43 7.83 8.32 -1.79
CA LEU A 43 7.85 7.80 -0.42
C LEU A 43 6.44 7.39 0.02
N LEU A 44 6.28 6.14 0.41
CA LEU A 44 5.03 5.58 0.91
C LEU A 44 5.16 5.21 2.39
N GLY A 45 4.40 5.87 3.24
CA GLY A 45 4.21 5.50 4.64
C GLY A 45 2.94 4.67 4.82
N LEU A 46 3.06 3.45 5.34
CA LEU A 46 1.94 2.57 5.61
C LEU A 46 1.66 2.46 7.13
N GLN A 47 0.39 2.32 7.49
CA GLN A 47 -0.04 2.01 8.85
C GLN A 47 -0.91 0.76 8.88
N GLU A 48 -0.92 0.09 10.05
CA GLU A 48 -1.58 -1.20 10.27
C GLU A 48 -1.13 -2.31 9.30
N ALA A 49 0.01 -2.14 8.63
CA ALA A 49 0.54 -3.15 7.72
C ALA A 49 1.24 -4.25 8.51
N LEU A 50 0.64 -5.45 8.53
CA LEU A 50 1.29 -6.64 9.06
C LEU A 50 2.35 -7.16 8.08
N ASP A 51 3.30 -7.96 8.57
CA ASP A 51 4.44 -8.45 7.77
C ASP A 51 4.01 -9.09 6.45
N PHE A 52 3.01 -9.97 6.46
CA PHE A 52 2.54 -10.61 5.22
C PHE A 52 1.90 -9.62 4.24
N GLN A 53 1.26 -8.55 4.73
CA GLN A 53 0.70 -7.51 3.85
C GLN A 53 1.83 -6.68 3.23
N LEU A 54 2.91 -6.44 3.97
CA LEU A 54 4.09 -5.77 3.45
C LEU A 54 4.78 -6.60 2.36
N ASP A 55 4.88 -7.91 2.56
CA ASP A 55 5.46 -8.82 1.56
C ASP A 55 4.62 -8.82 0.27
N GLU A 56 3.29 -8.95 0.38
CA GLU A 56 2.40 -8.87 -0.78
C GLU A 56 2.44 -7.51 -1.50
N ILE A 57 2.63 -6.42 -0.75
CA ILE A 57 2.78 -5.07 -1.34
C ILE A 57 4.12 -4.96 -2.06
N ARG A 58 5.23 -5.45 -1.49
CA ARG A 58 6.56 -5.43 -2.11
C ARG A 58 6.59 -6.26 -3.39
N ASP A 59 5.97 -7.44 -3.38
CA ASP A 59 5.88 -8.29 -4.55
C ASP A 59 5.09 -7.62 -5.70
N ALA A 60 4.05 -6.86 -5.36
CA ALA A 60 3.21 -6.18 -6.34
C ALA A 60 3.79 -4.83 -6.83
N LEU A 61 4.56 -4.14 -5.99
CA LEU A 61 5.12 -2.81 -6.27
C LEU A 61 6.63 -2.90 -6.48
N SER A 62 7.06 -3.62 -7.51
CA SER A 62 8.47 -3.73 -7.89
C SER A 62 9.11 -2.33 -8.01
N GLY A 63 10.17 -2.06 -7.24
CA GLY A 63 10.85 -0.76 -7.20
C GLY A 63 10.67 0.03 -5.91
N TYR A 64 9.94 -0.51 -4.93
CA TYR A 64 9.86 -0.03 -3.54
C TYR A 64 10.62 -0.94 -2.57
#